data_AF-A0A6L4ZJ82-F1
#
_entry.id   AF-A0A6L4ZJ82-F1
#
_cell.length_a   1.000
_cell.length_b   1.000
_cell.length_c   1.000
_cell.angle_alpha   90.00
_cell.angle_beta   90.00
_cell.angle_gamma   90.00
#
_symmetry.space_group_name_H-M   'P 1'
#
loop_
_entity.id
_entity.type
_entity.pdbx_description
1 polymer ?
#
loop_
_entity_poly.entity_id
_entity_poly.type
_entity_poly.pdbx_seq_one_letter_code
_entity_poly.pdbx_strand_id
1 'polypeptide(L)'
;EHQQKQETKKNYILNLYKQGTTDMLVIAQMAKTKPSYVASVLQTAGLISGYSDLYTTPVSEQNIYSRFFKNILSFKDVMSARESVDRIDNLYRYFGRLGDRAGQHHAQILALTGRNRARWCGKYEEARIFAEWLMKN
;
A
#
# COMPACT_ATOMS: atom_id res chain seq x y z
N GLU A 1 -6.85 37.19 30.08
CA GLU A 1 -7.14 35.74 30.09
C GLU A 1 -6.47 35.09 28.88
N HIS A 2 -5.46 34.26 29.10
CA HIS A 2 -4.77 33.56 28.02
C HIS A 2 -5.62 32.36 27.60
N GLN A 3 -6.32 32.46 26.47
CA GLN A 3 -6.86 31.29 25.79
C GLN A 3 -5.68 30.39 25.37
N GLN A 4 -5.47 29.31 26.12
CA GLN A 4 -4.66 28.19 25.66
C GLN A 4 -5.32 27.65 24.39
N LYS A 5 -4.85 28.11 23.22
CA LYS A 5 -5.21 27.50 21.94
C LYS A 5 -4.85 26.02 22.06
N GLN A 6 -5.86 25.16 22.13
CA GLN A 6 -5.65 23.72 22.09
C GLN A 6 -4.76 23.42 20.87
N GLU A 7 -3.62 22.82 21.13
CA GLU A 7 -2.69 22.46 20.06
C GLU A 7 -3.41 21.50 19.11
N THR A 8 -3.52 21.89 17.84
CA THR A 8 -4.17 21.04 16.84
C THR A 8 -3.33 19.78 16.63
N LYS A 9 -3.97 18.65 16.30
CA LYS A 9 -3.26 17.40 15.99
C LYS A 9 -2.15 17.60 14.95
N LYS A 10 -2.38 18.47 13.94
CA LYS A 10 -1.38 18.85 12.94
C LYS A 10 -0.13 19.47 13.58
N ASN A 11 -0.31 20.46 14.46
CA ASN A 11 0.82 21.14 15.10
C ASN A 11 1.57 20.19 16.05
N TYR A 12 0.84 19.35 16.78
CA TYR A 12 1.43 18.34 17.65
C TYR A 12 2.31 17.35 16.87
N ILE A 13 1.83 16.85 15.71
CA ILE A 13 2.60 15.99 14.79
C ILE A 13 3.89 16.69 14.31
N LEU A 14 3.78 17.95 13.88
CA LEU A 14 4.93 18.72 13.40
C LEU A 14 5.96 18.96 14.50
N ASN A 15 5.51 19.19 15.74
CA ASN A 15 6.38 19.40 16.89
C ASN A 15 7.11 18.11 17.29
N LEU A 16 6.41 16.96 17.34
CA LEU A 16 7.05 15.66 17.60
C LEU A 16 8.17 15.36 16.59
N TYR A 17 7.93 15.65 15.32
CA TYR A 17 8.93 15.46 14.26
C TYR A 17 10.12 16.41 14.43
N LYS A 18 9.87 17.69 14.70
CA LYS A 18 10.93 18.69 14.96
C LYS A 18 11.77 18.38 16.19
N GLN A 19 11.18 17.71 17.20
CA GLN A 19 11.87 17.24 18.39
C GLN A 19 12.70 15.96 18.14
N GLY A 20 12.70 15.44 16.91
CA GLY A 20 13.53 14.31 16.49
C GLY A 20 12.82 12.96 16.49
N THR A 21 11.51 12.90 16.78
CA THR A 21 10.74 11.66 16.63
C THR A 21 10.42 11.48 15.14
N THR A 22 11.18 10.65 14.45
CA THR A 22 11.04 10.43 12.99
C THR A 22 10.24 9.17 12.63
N ASP A 23 9.98 8.29 13.60
CA ASP A 23 9.15 7.11 13.40
C ASP A 23 7.66 7.48 13.32
N MET A 24 7.06 7.28 12.15
CA MET A 24 5.65 7.62 11.89
C MET A 24 4.66 6.84 12.75
N LEU A 25 4.95 5.59 13.12
CA LEU A 25 4.07 4.80 13.98
C LEU A 25 4.07 5.37 15.40
N VAL A 26 5.25 5.76 15.89
CA VAL A 26 5.41 6.40 17.20
C VAL A 26 4.66 7.73 17.25
N ILE A 27 4.84 8.58 16.23
CA ILE A 27 4.13 9.86 16.14
C ILE A 27 2.60 9.64 16.08
N ALA A 28 2.14 8.64 15.31
CA ALA A 28 0.72 8.33 15.19
C ALA A 28 0.11 7.86 16.51
N GLN A 29 0.84 7.04 17.26
CA GLN A 29 0.44 6.57 18.59
C GLN A 29 0.35 7.74 19.58
N MET A 30 1.37 8.60 19.64
CA MET A 30 1.39 9.78 20.52
C MET A 30 0.28 10.77 20.17
N ALA A 31 0.07 11.05 18.88
CA ALA A 31 -0.95 11.97 18.39
C ALA A 31 -2.37 11.37 18.35
N LYS A 32 -2.53 10.10 18.76
CA LYS A 32 -3.80 9.34 18.71
C LYS A 32 -4.50 9.51 17.37
N THR A 33 -3.78 9.18 16.29
CA THR A 33 -4.25 9.29 14.91
C THR A 33 -3.69 8.15 14.05
N LYS A 34 -4.07 8.12 12.77
CA LYS A 34 -3.59 7.11 11.82
C LYS A 34 -2.22 7.53 11.25
N PRO A 35 -1.30 6.59 11.00
CA PRO A 35 -0.01 6.87 10.35
C PRO A 35 -0.14 7.59 9.00
N SER A 36 -1.20 7.29 8.24
CA SER A 36 -1.51 8.00 6.99
C SER A 36 -1.73 9.49 7.17
N TYR A 37 -2.40 9.89 8.24
CA TYR A 37 -2.63 11.29 8.54
C TYR A 37 -1.33 12.00 8.97
N VAL A 38 -0.50 11.33 9.77
CA VAL A 38 0.83 11.84 10.16
C VAL A 38 1.66 12.15 8.92
N ALA A 39 1.72 11.19 8.02
CA ALA A 39 2.55 11.32 6.84
C ALA A 39 2.04 12.35 5.83
N SER A 40 0.72 12.46 5.65
CA SER A 40 0.12 13.56 4.87
C SER A 40 0.50 14.94 5.45
N VAL A 41 0.47 15.10 6.77
CA VAL A 41 0.87 16.34 7.45
C VAL A 41 2.35 16.65 7.22
N LEU A 42 3.23 15.67 7.39
CA LEU A 42 4.68 15.83 7.22
C LEU A 42 5.07 16.07 5.75
N GLN A 43 4.42 15.39 4.80
CA GLN A 43 4.63 15.57 3.37
C GLN A 43 4.17 16.97 2.92
N THR A 44 3.00 17.42 3.37
CA THR A 44 2.49 18.77 3.09
C THR A 44 3.42 19.85 3.65
N ALA A 45 4.10 19.57 4.76
CA ALA A 45 5.10 20.45 5.36
C ALA A 45 6.50 20.36 4.70
N GLY A 46 6.68 19.51 3.70
CA GLY A 46 7.97 19.29 3.02
C GLY A 46 9.03 18.61 3.90
N LEU A 47 8.63 18.02 5.03
CA LEU A 47 9.55 17.41 6.01
C LEU A 47 9.94 15.97 5.69
N ILE A 48 9.11 15.29 4.90
CA ILE A 48 9.37 13.96 4.37
C ILE A 48 9.00 13.95 2.88
N SER A 49 9.70 13.11 2.11
CA SER A 49 9.39 12.82 0.71
C SER A 49 9.16 11.31 0.55
N GLY A 50 8.40 10.92 -0.49
CA GLY A 50 8.21 9.51 -0.84
C GLY A 50 7.21 8.72 0.02
N TYR A 51 6.41 9.38 0.87
CA TYR A 51 5.26 8.70 1.49
C TYR A 51 4.11 8.59 0.50
N SER A 52 3.72 7.37 0.16
CA SER A 52 2.65 7.08 -0.79
C SER A 52 1.48 6.43 -0.05
N ASP A 53 0.40 7.18 0.15
CA ASP A 53 -0.90 6.63 0.57
C ASP A 53 -1.80 6.54 -0.67
N LEU A 54 -2.32 5.35 -0.92
CA LEU A 54 -3.22 5.01 -2.02
C LEU A 54 -4.44 5.92 -2.14
N TYR A 55 -4.85 6.58 -1.04
CA TYR A 55 -6.02 7.47 -1.03
C TYR A 55 -5.70 8.95 -1.28
N THR A 56 -4.43 9.37 -1.24
CA THR A 56 -4.07 10.80 -1.34
C THR A 56 -2.93 11.13 -2.31
N THR A 57 -2.16 10.14 -2.78
CA THR A 57 -0.98 10.40 -3.62
C THR A 57 -1.29 10.25 -5.12
N PRO A 58 -0.96 11.24 -5.97
CA PRO A 58 -1.19 11.17 -7.41
C PRO A 58 -0.41 10.01 -8.09
N VAL A 59 -1.00 9.47 -9.15
CA VAL A 59 -0.60 8.24 -9.88
C VAL A 59 0.88 8.22 -10.31
N SER A 60 1.51 9.37 -10.51
CA SER A 60 2.92 9.46 -10.93
C SER A 60 3.93 8.93 -9.90
N GLU A 61 3.58 8.82 -8.61
CA GLU A 61 4.44 8.28 -7.55
C GLU A 61 4.15 6.81 -7.18
N GLN A 62 3.17 6.15 -7.82
CA GLN A 62 2.82 4.73 -7.58
C GLN A 62 3.91 3.72 -8.01
N ASN A 63 5.06 4.19 -8.51
CA ASN A 63 6.06 3.43 -9.25
C ASN A 63 7.08 2.65 -8.37
N ILE A 64 7.04 2.77 -7.03
CA ILE A 64 8.01 2.07 -6.16
C ILE A 64 7.79 0.55 -6.11
N TYR A 65 6.55 0.10 -6.36
CA TYR A 65 6.19 -1.32 -6.33
C TYR A 65 6.44 -2.02 -7.67
N SER A 66 6.43 -1.27 -8.78
CA SER A 66 6.60 -1.77 -10.15
C SER A 66 7.80 -2.72 -10.29
N ARG A 67 8.90 -2.43 -9.58
CA ARG A 67 10.12 -3.26 -9.59
C ARG A 67 9.89 -4.66 -9.01
N PHE A 68 9.07 -4.79 -7.96
CA PHE A 68 8.79 -6.06 -7.31
C PHE A 68 7.83 -6.92 -8.12
N PHE A 69 6.89 -6.27 -8.82
CA PHE A 69 5.81 -6.94 -9.54
C PHE A 69 6.08 -7.17 -11.04
N LYS A 70 7.28 -6.79 -11.51
CA LYS A 70 7.69 -6.95 -12.90
C LYS A 70 7.71 -8.43 -13.28
N ASN A 71 7.11 -8.77 -14.43
CA ASN A 71 7.07 -10.12 -15.00
C ASN A 71 6.48 -11.22 -14.10
N ILE A 72 5.69 -10.84 -13.08
CA ILE A 72 5.04 -11.81 -12.21
C ILE A 72 3.82 -12.44 -12.88
N LEU A 73 3.10 -11.66 -13.68
CA LEU A 73 1.80 -12.07 -14.20
C LEU A 73 1.92 -12.90 -15.49
N SER A 74 1.51 -14.15 -15.43
CA SER A 74 1.34 -15.05 -16.56
C SER A 74 0.03 -15.84 -16.44
N PHE A 75 -0.63 -16.06 -17.57
CA PHE A 75 -1.86 -16.84 -17.68
C PHE A 75 -1.87 -17.54 -19.05
N LYS A 76 -0.70 -18.03 -19.49
CA LYS A 76 -0.61 -18.81 -20.72
C LYS A 76 -1.39 -20.12 -20.61
N ASP A 77 -1.35 -20.72 -19.43
CA ASP A 77 -2.08 -21.92 -19.04
C ASP A 77 -2.38 -21.88 -17.53
N VAL A 78 -3.14 -22.86 -17.06
CA VAL A 78 -3.50 -23.06 -15.64
C VAL A 78 -2.28 -23.10 -14.72
N MET A 79 -1.20 -23.76 -15.14
CA MET A 79 0.02 -23.87 -14.31
C MET A 79 0.69 -22.50 -14.16
N SER A 80 0.83 -21.76 -15.25
CA SER A 80 1.37 -20.40 -15.26
C SER A 80 0.55 -19.44 -14.38
N ALA A 81 -0.78 -19.58 -14.38
CA ALA A 81 -1.65 -18.79 -13.53
C ALA A 81 -1.46 -19.12 -12.03
N ARG A 82 -1.29 -20.40 -11.68
CA ARG A 82 -0.95 -20.83 -10.30
C ARG A 82 0.39 -20.25 -9.85
N GLU A 83 1.43 -20.40 -10.67
CA GLU A 83 2.76 -19.83 -10.35
C GLU A 83 2.70 -18.31 -10.16
N SER A 84 1.89 -17.62 -10.97
CA SER A 84 1.69 -16.18 -10.84
C SER A 84 1.03 -15.83 -9.51
N VAL A 85 -0.02 -16.57 -9.13
CA VAL A 85 -0.68 -16.39 -7.83
C VAL A 85 0.26 -16.70 -6.67
N ASP A 86 1.09 -17.75 -6.75
CA ASP A 86 2.05 -18.09 -5.70
C ASP A 86 3.08 -16.96 -5.50
N ARG A 87 3.57 -16.37 -6.59
CA ARG A 87 4.46 -15.20 -6.53
C ARG A 87 3.76 -13.96 -5.96
N ILE A 88 2.51 -13.72 -6.35
CA ILE A 88 1.69 -12.63 -5.80
C ILE A 88 1.48 -12.81 -4.30
N ASP A 89 1.13 -14.03 -3.85
CA ASP A 89 0.90 -14.37 -2.45
C ASP A 89 2.17 -14.19 -1.61
N ASN A 90 3.32 -14.60 -2.14
CA ASN A 90 4.61 -14.37 -1.49
C ASN A 90 4.89 -12.89 -1.27
N LEU A 91 4.60 -12.03 -2.26
CA LEU A 91 4.74 -10.58 -2.12
C LEU A 91 3.71 -9.99 -1.16
N TYR A 92 2.45 -10.41 -1.24
CA TYR A 92 1.40 -9.99 -0.31
C TYR A 92 1.80 -10.29 1.14
N ARG A 93 2.28 -11.50 1.42
CA ARG A 93 2.76 -11.89 2.75
C ARG A 93 4.03 -11.14 3.16
N TYR A 94 4.94 -10.90 2.21
CA TYR A 94 6.15 -10.10 2.46
C TYR A 94 5.81 -8.68 2.91
N PHE A 95 4.97 -7.97 2.15
CA PHE A 95 4.53 -6.62 2.52
C PHE A 95 3.70 -6.62 3.81
N GLY A 96 2.90 -7.66 4.04
CA GLY A 96 2.19 -7.86 5.32
C GLY A 96 3.13 -7.94 6.52
N ARG A 97 4.25 -8.68 6.42
CA ARG A 97 5.26 -8.76 7.49
C ARG A 97 5.95 -7.42 7.75
N LEU A 98 6.05 -6.56 6.75
CA LEU A 98 6.61 -5.20 6.88
C LEU A 98 5.58 -4.18 7.39
N GLY A 99 4.31 -4.57 7.58
CA GLY A 99 3.23 -3.64 7.88
C GLY A 99 2.85 -2.73 6.71
N ASP A 100 3.33 -3.04 5.51
CA ASP A 100 3.12 -2.25 4.29
C ASP A 100 1.81 -2.65 3.60
N ARG A 101 0.73 -1.95 3.98
CA ARG A 101 -0.59 -2.15 3.38
C ARG A 101 -0.65 -1.73 1.91
N ALA A 102 0.17 -0.77 1.48
CA ALA A 102 0.17 -0.31 0.10
C ALA A 102 0.75 -1.37 -0.84
N GLY A 103 1.84 -2.04 -0.41
CA GLY A 103 2.40 -3.19 -1.12
C GLY A 103 1.43 -4.39 -1.18
N GLN A 104 0.70 -4.67 -0.09
CA GLN A 104 -0.35 -5.71 -0.09
C GLN A 104 -1.48 -5.40 -1.08
N HIS A 105 -1.99 -4.17 -1.07
CA HIS A 105 -3.01 -3.74 -2.00
C HIS A 105 -2.52 -3.82 -3.46
N HIS A 106 -1.25 -3.49 -3.72
CA HIS A 106 -0.68 -3.63 -5.06
C HIS A 106 -0.68 -5.09 -5.55
N ALA A 107 -0.40 -6.05 -4.67
CA ALA A 107 -0.51 -7.47 -4.97
C ALA A 107 -1.96 -7.86 -5.33
N GLN A 108 -2.96 -7.34 -4.60
CA GLN A 108 -4.38 -7.55 -4.90
C GLN A 108 -4.78 -6.96 -6.26
N ILE A 109 -4.34 -5.75 -6.58
CA ILE A 109 -4.58 -5.12 -7.90
C ILE A 109 -3.96 -5.95 -9.03
N LEU A 110 -2.77 -6.52 -8.82
CA LEU A 110 -2.15 -7.37 -9.82
C LEU A 110 -2.94 -8.67 -10.03
N ALA A 111 -3.42 -9.31 -8.97
CA ALA A 111 -4.28 -10.49 -9.07
C ALA A 111 -5.60 -10.16 -9.80
N LEU A 112 -6.22 -9.02 -9.50
CA LEU A 112 -7.43 -8.55 -10.20
C LEU A 112 -7.16 -8.30 -11.68
N THR A 113 -6.00 -7.73 -12.02
CA THR A 113 -5.56 -7.53 -13.40
C THR A 113 -5.40 -8.87 -14.12
N GLY A 114 -4.77 -9.86 -13.47
CA GLY A 114 -4.68 -11.24 -13.96
C GLY A 114 -6.02 -11.86 -14.27
N ARG A 115 -6.93 -11.83 -13.28
CA ARG A 115 -8.31 -12.33 -13.41
C ARG A 115 -9.02 -11.72 -14.62
N ASN A 116 -9.02 -10.39 -14.73
CA ASN A 116 -9.76 -9.68 -15.76
C ASN A 116 -9.19 -9.96 -17.16
N ARG A 117 -7.86 -9.97 -17.31
CA ARG A 117 -7.20 -10.27 -18.60
C ARG A 117 -7.41 -11.72 -19.04
N ALA A 118 -7.25 -12.68 -18.13
CA ALA A 118 -7.50 -14.08 -18.42
C ALA A 118 -8.95 -14.31 -18.86
N ARG A 119 -9.91 -13.74 -18.12
CA ARG A 119 -11.34 -13.83 -18.46
C ARG A 119 -11.65 -13.19 -19.82
N TRP A 120 -11.08 -12.02 -20.12
CA TRP A 120 -11.29 -11.32 -21.40
C TRP A 120 -10.82 -12.16 -22.60
N CYS A 121 -9.79 -12.97 -22.42
CA CYS A 121 -9.25 -13.86 -23.46
C CYS A 121 -9.85 -15.28 -23.44
N GLY A 122 -10.98 -15.50 -22.74
CA GLY A 122 -11.66 -16.80 -22.68
C GLY A 122 -10.97 -17.85 -21.80
N LYS A 123 -9.96 -17.46 -21.03
CA LYS A 123 -9.20 -18.34 -20.13
C LYS A 123 -9.83 -18.40 -18.75
N TYR A 124 -11.00 -19.03 -18.69
CA TYR A 124 -11.86 -18.99 -17.50
C TYR A 124 -11.27 -19.76 -16.31
N GLU A 125 -10.57 -20.88 -16.54
CA GLU A 125 -9.92 -21.64 -15.46
C GLU A 125 -8.76 -20.87 -14.83
N GLU A 126 -7.93 -20.22 -15.65
CA GLU A 126 -6.88 -19.32 -15.20
C GLU A 126 -7.46 -18.14 -14.42
N ALA A 127 -8.53 -17.52 -14.95
CA ALA A 127 -9.20 -16.42 -14.27
C ALA A 127 -9.77 -16.83 -12.90
N ARG A 128 -10.27 -18.08 -12.78
CA ARG A 128 -10.78 -18.63 -11.52
C ARG A 128 -9.68 -18.74 -10.46
N ILE A 129 -8.46 -19.13 -10.84
CA ILE A 129 -7.32 -19.21 -9.91
C ILE A 129 -7.05 -17.85 -9.25
N PHE A 130 -6.99 -16.77 -10.04
CA PHE A 130 -6.83 -15.41 -9.48
C PHE A 130 -8.01 -14.98 -8.61
N ALA A 131 -9.25 -15.34 -9.00
CA ALA A 131 -10.45 -15.02 -8.24
C ALA A 131 -10.49 -15.73 -6.88
N GLU A 132 -10.13 -17.00 -6.84
CA GLU A 132 -10.06 -17.79 -5.60
C GLU A 132 -9.07 -17.21 -4.60
N TRP A 133 -7.92 -16.70 -5.07
CA TRP A 133 -6.96 -16.04 -4.21
C TRP A 133 -7.48 -14.70 -3.66
N LEU A 134 -8.16 -13.90 -4.48
CA LEU A 134 -8.78 -12.63 -4.06
C LEU A 134 -9.92 -12.80 -3.05
N MET A 135 -10.66 -13.90 -3.09
CA MET A 135 -11.73 -14.17 -2.11
C MET A 135 -11.18 -14.54 -0.73
N LYS A 136 -9.91 -14.97 -0.65
CA LYS A 136 -9.27 -15.41 0.59
C LYS A 136 -8.45 -14.32 1.29
N ASN A 137 -8.10 -13.23 0.60
CA ASN A 137 -7.14 -12.20 1.07
C ASN A 137 -7.62 -10.78 0.80
#